data_AF-A0A2A6J3B8-F1
#
_entry.id   AF-A0A2A6J3B8-F1
#
_cell.length_a   1.000
_cell.length_b   1.000
_cell.length_c   1.000
_cell.angle_alpha   90.00
_cell.angle_beta   90.00
_cell.angle_gamma   90.00
#
_symmetry.space_group_name_H-M   'P 1'
#
loop_
_entity.id
_entity.type
_entity.pdbx_description
1 polymer ?
#
loop_
_entity_poly.entity_id
_entity_poly.type
_entity_poly.pdbx_seq_one_letter_code
_entity_poly.pdbx_strand_id
1 'polypeptide(L)'
;MEKIEFERLAAADFQVVVVGLGPVGITICNLLGNLGVSVLGIDARDDVFALPRAVGMDHEVMRVFQGVGIADDLASVVGEYKDSEYRAADGSLLRRFVSPARPYQLGWPAYLTFVQPPLERILRDKASNAPTVTILTGVEVTALDAPSKPRLMLREMSTGDTTAVNATYVVGCDGGNSFVRRTLEIGFEDLLFDQPWLVIDVVLGEEGVDLPQTNVQFCNPARPHTFVVLPGNLRRWEFMMLPGETAEEINQPERIWELLSPWIKPGQAEIWRSATYRFHALVAESWRKGNVFLAGDACHMTPPFLAQGMVQGIKDTSNLAWKIARVLQGGPATLLDTYEQERRPLVRKVISITKNLGEAICEIDEERAQARNVAMKALVAEGKGTVVRQSLFPPITDGIIGFQGDGRPARGAGEACPQPRVMADGKSFLLDDLLGHDFAILALGMNFGDTVRNRARWLGTRLFEFGGERGLREENHIFEDWLSERACKAVVVRPDRVVFGCAADESELAELLDQLARWIANSDHGVLSTHLGLRQ
;
A
#
# COMPACT_ATOMS: atom_id res chain seq x y z
N MET A 1 19.56 -23.84 -4.32
CA MET A 1 18.23 -24.03 -3.71
C MET A 1 17.63 -25.25 -4.38
N GLU A 2 17.35 -26.31 -3.63
CA GLU A 2 16.59 -27.44 -4.17
C GLU A 2 15.20 -26.92 -4.53
N LYS A 3 14.86 -26.92 -5.83
CA LYS A 3 13.47 -26.77 -6.25
C LYS A 3 12.70 -27.88 -5.52
N ILE A 4 11.70 -27.51 -4.71
CA ILE A 4 10.73 -28.50 -4.25
C ILE A 4 10.11 -29.07 -5.52
N GLU A 5 10.36 -30.35 -5.78
CA GLU A 5 9.77 -31.03 -6.92
C GLU A 5 8.25 -30.96 -6.78
N PHE A 6 7.56 -30.64 -7.87
CA PHE A 6 6.11 -30.43 -7.90
C PHE A 6 5.34 -31.62 -7.31
N GLU A 7 5.85 -32.85 -7.51
CA GLU A 7 5.31 -34.08 -6.93
C GLU A 7 5.37 -34.12 -5.39
N ARG A 8 6.37 -33.48 -4.77
CA ARG A 8 6.55 -33.44 -3.30
C ARG A 8 5.55 -32.52 -2.60
N LEU A 9 4.77 -31.74 -3.37
CA LEU A 9 3.70 -30.90 -2.85
C LEU A 9 2.41 -31.68 -2.58
N ALA A 10 2.33 -32.95 -3.00
CA ALA A 10 1.12 -33.75 -2.84
C ALA A 10 0.66 -33.81 -1.37
N ALA A 11 -0.49 -33.18 -1.11
CA ALA A 11 -1.10 -33.04 0.22
C ALA A 11 -0.21 -32.35 1.26
N ALA A 12 0.73 -31.51 0.83
CA ALA A 12 1.51 -30.67 1.74
C ALA A 12 0.60 -29.64 2.43
N ASP A 13 0.85 -29.41 3.73
CA ASP A 13 0.13 -28.45 4.55
C ASP A 13 0.95 -27.16 4.69
N PHE A 14 0.34 -26.03 4.35
CA PHE A 14 0.89 -24.70 4.57
C PHE A 14 0.01 -23.90 5.52
N GLN A 15 0.60 -22.98 6.28
CA GLN A 15 -0.21 -22.06 7.09
C GLN A 15 -0.90 -21.04 6.17
N VAL A 16 -0.18 -20.52 5.18
CA VAL A 16 -0.73 -19.56 4.21
C VAL A 16 -0.32 -19.94 2.79
N VAL A 17 -1.28 -19.97 1.87
CA VAL A 17 -1.03 -20.01 0.43
C VAL A 17 -1.37 -18.66 -0.19
N VAL A 18 -0.44 -18.07 -0.94
CA VAL A 18 -0.61 -16.79 -1.64
C VAL A 18 -0.72 -17.06 -3.14
N VAL A 19 -1.81 -16.64 -3.76
CA VAL A 19 -2.08 -16.87 -5.19
C VAL A 19 -1.82 -15.57 -5.95
N GLY A 20 -0.84 -15.59 -6.86
CA GLY A 20 -0.34 -14.42 -7.57
C GLY A 20 0.86 -13.79 -6.86
N LEU A 21 1.99 -13.64 -7.57
CA LEU A 21 3.25 -13.08 -7.05
C LEU A 21 3.62 -11.77 -7.75
N GLY A 22 2.62 -10.97 -8.11
CA GLY A 22 2.84 -9.54 -8.37
C GLY A 22 3.32 -8.81 -7.09
N PRO A 23 3.53 -7.48 -7.15
CA PRO A 23 4.09 -6.71 -6.03
C PRO A 23 3.35 -6.92 -4.69
N VAL A 24 2.03 -7.03 -4.74
CA VAL A 24 1.17 -7.27 -3.57
C VAL A 24 1.43 -8.66 -2.96
N GLY A 25 1.36 -9.71 -3.77
CA GLY A 25 1.51 -11.09 -3.31
C GLY A 25 2.92 -11.40 -2.80
N ILE A 26 3.96 -10.92 -3.48
CA ILE A 26 5.33 -11.12 -3.00
C ILE A 26 5.62 -10.32 -1.72
N THR A 27 4.97 -9.17 -1.54
CA THR A 27 5.07 -8.40 -0.29
C THR A 27 4.49 -9.21 0.87
N ILE A 28 3.29 -9.77 0.75
CA ILE A 28 2.71 -10.55 1.87
C ILE A 28 3.51 -11.80 2.18
N CYS A 29 4.11 -12.45 1.17
CA CYS A 29 5.01 -13.58 1.38
C CYS A 29 6.18 -13.20 2.29
N ASN A 30 6.84 -12.08 2.00
CA ASN A 30 7.94 -11.57 2.83
C ASN A 30 7.48 -11.19 4.24
N LEU A 31 6.38 -10.47 4.37
CA LEU A 31 5.85 -10.03 5.67
C LEU A 31 5.51 -11.22 6.57
N LEU A 32 4.80 -12.21 6.04
CA LEU A 32 4.48 -13.45 6.75
C LEU A 32 5.74 -14.28 7.06
N GLY A 33 6.67 -14.33 6.11
CA GLY A 33 7.96 -15.00 6.30
C GLY A 33 8.76 -14.42 7.47
N ASN A 34 8.85 -13.08 7.57
CA ASN A 34 9.48 -12.37 8.70
C ASN A 34 8.77 -12.63 10.04
N LEU A 35 7.47 -12.95 10.00
CA LEU A 35 6.67 -13.33 11.17
C LEU A 35 6.75 -14.84 11.50
N GLY A 36 7.59 -15.59 10.79
CA GLY A 36 7.80 -17.02 11.01
C GLY A 36 6.68 -17.93 10.50
N VAL A 37 5.77 -17.41 9.66
CA VAL A 37 4.65 -18.17 9.11
C VAL A 37 5.11 -18.99 7.90
N SER A 38 4.71 -20.25 7.83
CA SER A 38 4.92 -21.11 6.65
C SER A 38 4.06 -20.65 5.48
N VAL A 39 4.70 -20.18 4.40
CA VAL A 39 4.05 -19.60 3.23
C VAL A 39 4.41 -20.37 1.97
N LEU A 40 3.40 -20.66 1.15
CA LEU A 40 3.56 -21.03 -0.25
C LEU A 40 3.03 -19.92 -1.16
N GLY A 41 3.93 -19.28 -1.90
CA GLY A 41 3.59 -18.31 -2.94
C GLY A 41 3.54 -18.96 -4.31
N ILE A 42 2.48 -18.71 -5.09
CA ILE A 42 2.24 -19.37 -6.39
C ILE A 42 1.99 -18.32 -7.47
N ASP A 43 2.64 -18.46 -8.62
CA ASP A 43 2.35 -17.66 -9.83
C ASP A 43 2.39 -18.54 -11.08
N ALA A 44 1.45 -18.29 -12.00
CA ALA A 44 1.39 -18.98 -13.28
C ALA A 44 2.52 -18.55 -14.23
N ARG A 45 3.14 -17.38 -14.00
CA ARG A 45 4.29 -16.90 -14.76
C ARG A 45 5.59 -17.43 -14.18
N ASP A 46 6.57 -17.66 -15.06
CA ASP A 46 7.90 -18.13 -14.67
C ASP A 46 8.76 -17.05 -14.01
N ASP A 47 8.58 -15.77 -14.40
CA ASP A 47 9.36 -14.63 -13.90
C ASP A 47 8.47 -13.39 -13.69
N VAL A 48 9.05 -12.34 -13.10
CA VAL A 48 8.46 -11.01 -12.99
C VAL A 48 8.00 -10.51 -14.36
N PHE A 49 6.95 -9.70 -14.35
CA PHE A 49 6.48 -9.08 -15.58
C PHE A 49 7.51 -8.05 -16.06
N ALA A 50 8.04 -8.23 -17.26
CA ALA A 50 9.18 -7.46 -17.77
C ALA A 50 8.88 -5.97 -18.01
N LEU A 51 7.60 -5.60 -18.19
CA LEU A 51 7.21 -4.24 -18.53
C LEU A 51 6.67 -3.50 -17.30
N PRO A 52 7.12 -2.26 -17.01
CA PRO A 52 6.64 -1.51 -15.86
C PRO A 52 5.13 -1.26 -15.95
N ARG A 53 4.35 -1.39 -14.88
CA ARG A 53 2.92 -1.03 -14.87
C ARG A 53 2.68 0.13 -13.92
N ALA A 54 2.84 -0.12 -12.63
CA ALA A 54 2.94 0.89 -11.60
C ALA A 54 4.30 1.57 -11.64
N VAL A 55 4.31 2.87 -11.33
CA VAL A 55 5.53 3.70 -11.35
C VAL A 55 5.64 4.64 -10.16
N GLY A 56 4.65 4.65 -9.27
CA GLY A 56 4.59 5.56 -8.13
C GLY A 56 4.20 4.84 -6.85
N MET A 57 4.84 5.20 -5.74
CA MET A 57 4.52 4.70 -4.41
C MET A 57 4.67 5.80 -3.36
N ASP A 58 3.98 5.66 -2.22
CA ASP A 58 4.09 6.61 -1.11
C ASP A 58 5.06 6.15 -0.03
N HIS A 59 5.34 7.05 0.91
CA HIS A 59 6.21 6.77 2.05
C HIS A 59 5.72 5.65 2.98
N GLU A 60 4.43 5.33 3.01
CA GLU A 60 3.92 4.24 3.84
C GLU A 60 4.29 2.89 3.21
N VAL A 61 4.25 2.76 1.89
CA VAL A 61 4.82 1.61 1.18
C VAL A 61 6.32 1.47 1.44
N MET A 62 7.07 2.57 1.45
CA MET A 62 8.49 2.51 1.83
C MET A 62 8.71 2.00 3.25
N ARG A 63 7.82 2.34 4.20
CA ARG A 63 7.86 1.76 5.55
C ARG A 63 7.53 0.27 5.56
N VAL A 64 6.61 -0.19 4.73
CA VAL A 64 6.36 -1.63 4.56
C VAL A 64 7.63 -2.32 4.02
N PHE A 65 8.29 -1.74 3.02
CA PHE A 65 9.54 -2.28 2.46
C PHE A 65 10.73 -2.20 3.42
N GLN A 66 10.78 -1.20 4.30
CA GLN A 66 11.68 -1.16 5.45
C GLN A 66 11.41 -2.33 6.41
N GLY A 67 10.14 -2.62 6.72
CA GLY A 67 9.75 -3.76 7.55
C GLY A 67 9.99 -5.13 6.89
N VAL A 68 9.98 -5.19 5.55
CA VAL A 68 10.46 -6.36 4.78
C VAL A 68 11.99 -6.48 4.86
N GLY A 69 12.69 -5.36 5.03
CA GLY A 69 14.15 -5.29 5.12
C GLY A 69 14.82 -5.20 3.77
N ILE A 70 14.24 -4.41 2.85
CA ILE A 70 14.79 -4.13 1.51
C ILE A 70 14.91 -2.63 1.20
N ALA A 71 14.56 -1.73 2.13
CA ALA A 71 14.48 -0.29 1.85
C ALA A 71 15.78 0.30 1.29
N ASP A 72 16.94 -0.15 1.79
CA ASP A 72 18.26 0.28 1.29
C ASP A 72 18.55 -0.24 -0.12
N ASP A 73 18.13 -1.47 -0.44
CA ASP A 73 18.29 -2.09 -1.76
C ASP A 73 17.49 -1.34 -2.84
N LEU A 74 16.42 -0.66 -2.44
CA LEU A 74 15.56 0.10 -3.34
C LEU A 74 16.19 1.41 -3.84
N ALA A 75 17.24 1.91 -3.19
CA ALA A 75 17.85 3.20 -3.54
C ALA A 75 18.26 3.31 -5.02
N SER A 76 18.61 2.17 -5.65
CA SER A 76 19.02 2.10 -7.05
C SER A 76 17.87 2.08 -8.06
N VAL A 77 16.63 1.80 -7.62
CA VAL A 77 15.47 1.58 -8.49
C VAL A 77 14.35 2.62 -8.28
N VAL A 78 14.55 3.55 -7.34
CA VAL A 78 13.60 4.61 -6.99
C VAL A 78 14.14 6.00 -7.33
N GLY A 79 13.23 6.94 -7.53
CA GLY A 79 13.52 8.35 -7.68
C GLY A 79 12.54 9.17 -6.83
N GLU A 80 12.96 10.35 -6.36
CA GLU A 80 12.02 11.25 -5.71
C GLU A 80 10.96 11.73 -6.71
N TYR A 81 9.70 11.65 -6.30
CA TYR A 81 8.59 12.06 -7.13
C TYR A 81 8.55 13.58 -7.25
N LYS A 82 8.59 14.09 -8.49
CA LYS A 82 8.50 15.51 -8.78
C LYS A 82 7.10 16.05 -8.49
N ASP A 83 7.00 17.33 -8.14
CA ASP A 83 5.71 18.00 -8.00
C ASP A 83 4.82 17.76 -9.23
N SER A 84 3.51 17.66 -9.02
CA SER A 84 2.54 17.48 -10.11
C SER A 84 1.81 18.78 -10.40
N GLU A 85 1.66 19.11 -11.67
CA GLU A 85 0.92 20.29 -12.11
C GLU A 85 -0.21 19.90 -13.04
N TYR A 86 -1.38 20.48 -12.82
CA TYR A 86 -2.48 20.41 -13.77
C TYR A 86 -2.37 21.64 -14.65
N ARG A 87 -2.30 21.44 -15.95
CA ARG A 87 -2.14 22.53 -16.93
C ARG A 87 -3.27 22.48 -17.95
N ALA A 88 -3.85 23.64 -18.27
CA ALA A 88 -4.79 23.74 -19.38
C ALA A 88 -4.08 23.61 -20.73
N ALA A 89 -4.84 23.52 -21.82
CA ALA A 89 -4.31 23.41 -23.18
C ALA A 89 -3.39 24.59 -23.58
N ASP A 90 -3.63 25.78 -23.02
CA ASP A 90 -2.79 26.98 -23.20
C ASP A 90 -1.52 26.98 -22.32
N GLY A 91 -1.27 25.90 -21.57
CA GLY A 91 -0.14 25.74 -20.64
C GLY A 91 -0.31 26.41 -19.27
N SER A 92 -1.40 27.13 -19.04
CA SER A 92 -1.66 27.82 -17.76
C SER A 92 -1.87 26.84 -16.61
N LEU A 93 -1.39 27.21 -15.41
CA LEU A 93 -1.49 26.40 -14.20
C LEU A 93 -2.94 26.41 -13.67
N LEU A 94 -3.49 25.22 -13.45
CA LEU A 94 -4.81 24.99 -12.86
C LEU A 94 -4.72 24.52 -11.41
N ARG A 95 -3.70 23.72 -11.08
CA ARG A 95 -3.48 23.16 -9.75
C ARG A 95 -2.04 22.67 -9.62
N ARG A 96 -1.49 22.72 -8.41
CA ARG A 96 -0.20 22.12 -8.07
C ARG A 96 -0.33 21.17 -6.89
N PHE A 97 0.25 19.99 -6.99
CA PHE A 97 0.48 19.08 -5.88
C PHE A 97 1.95 19.08 -5.53
N VAL A 98 2.25 19.33 -4.27
CA VAL A 98 3.62 19.35 -3.74
C VAL A 98 3.82 18.26 -2.71
N SER A 99 5.06 17.82 -2.56
CA SER A 99 5.47 16.99 -1.43
C SER A 99 5.88 17.87 -0.24
N PRO A 100 5.65 17.44 1.01
CA PRO A 100 6.15 18.12 2.20
C PRO A 100 7.68 18.21 2.16
N ALA A 101 8.22 19.28 2.76
CA ALA A 101 9.65 19.46 2.88
C ALA A 101 10.27 18.48 3.89
N ARG A 102 11.60 18.35 3.84
CA ARG A 102 12.37 17.65 4.87
C ARG A 102 12.39 18.47 6.17
N PRO A 103 12.47 17.81 7.34
CA PRO A 103 12.52 16.37 7.53
C PRO A 103 11.14 15.71 7.34
N TYR A 104 11.11 14.51 6.75
CA TYR A 104 9.84 13.83 6.45
C TYR A 104 9.26 13.17 7.70
N GLN A 105 7.97 13.43 7.98
CA GLN A 105 7.27 12.90 9.15
C GLN A 105 7.33 11.36 9.28
N LEU A 106 7.37 10.65 8.15
CA LEU A 106 7.44 9.19 8.09
C LEU A 106 8.83 8.66 7.72
N GLY A 107 9.88 9.48 7.82
CA GLY A 107 11.27 9.10 7.56
C GLY A 107 11.68 9.01 6.08
N TRP A 108 10.72 8.73 5.19
CA TRP A 108 10.94 8.55 3.75
C TRP A 108 10.36 9.70 2.91
N PRO A 109 10.90 9.97 1.70
CA PRO A 109 10.28 10.91 0.77
C PRO A 109 8.80 10.58 0.58
N ALA A 110 7.98 11.61 0.69
CA ALA A 110 6.54 11.44 0.86
C ALA A 110 5.86 10.75 -0.34
N TYR A 111 6.52 10.79 -1.50
CA TYR A 111 6.17 10.02 -2.68
C TYR A 111 7.41 9.76 -3.53
N LEU A 112 7.50 8.58 -4.15
CA LEU A 112 8.60 8.16 -5.01
C LEU A 112 8.08 7.65 -6.35
N THR A 113 8.90 7.74 -7.39
CA THR A 113 8.78 6.91 -8.58
C THR A 113 9.70 5.71 -8.50
N PHE A 114 9.38 4.63 -9.21
CA PHE A 114 10.20 3.42 -9.24
C PHE A 114 10.08 2.67 -10.56
N VAL A 115 11.03 1.76 -10.80
CA VAL A 115 11.01 0.81 -11.91
C VAL A 115 10.50 -0.54 -11.40
N GLN A 116 9.32 -0.98 -11.86
CA GLN A 116 8.60 -2.11 -11.27
C GLN A 116 9.32 -3.48 -11.38
N PRO A 117 9.85 -3.91 -12.55
CA PRO A 117 10.49 -5.23 -12.63
C PRO A 117 11.71 -5.39 -11.69
N PRO A 118 12.64 -4.41 -11.58
CA PRO A 118 13.69 -4.44 -10.56
C PRO A 118 13.16 -4.50 -9.12
N LEU A 119 12.12 -3.72 -8.78
CA LEU A 119 11.48 -3.77 -7.46
C LEU A 119 10.93 -5.18 -7.16
N GLU A 120 10.21 -5.78 -8.11
CA GLU A 120 9.66 -7.13 -7.94
C GLU A 120 10.76 -8.19 -7.79
N ARG A 121 11.89 -8.04 -8.49
CA ARG A 121 13.05 -8.93 -8.35
C ARG A 121 13.65 -8.87 -6.95
N ILE A 122 13.89 -7.67 -6.42
CA ILE A 122 14.41 -7.48 -5.05
C ILE A 122 13.47 -8.15 -4.02
N LEU A 123 12.15 -7.96 -4.17
CA LEU A 123 11.16 -8.60 -3.30
C LEU A 123 11.16 -10.13 -3.42
N ARG A 124 11.29 -10.67 -4.63
CA ARG A 124 11.34 -12.12 -4.87
C ARG A 124 12.61 -12.73 -4.31
N ASP A 125 13.76 -12.09 -4.54
CA ASP A 125 15.05 -12.53 -4.01
C ASP A 125 15.01 -12.58 -2.47
N LYS A 126 14.41 -11.56 -1.83
CA LYS A 126 14.23 -11.56 -0.37
C LYS A 126 13.34 -12.73 0.09
N ALA A 127 12.20 -12.94 -0.57
CA ALA A 127 11.25 -14.01 -0.21
C ALA A 127 11.87 -15.39 -0.40
N SER A 128 12.56 -15.64 -1.51
CA SER A 128 13.18 -16.94 -1.81
C SER A 128 14.32 -17.30 -0.86
N ASN A 129 14.94 -16.30 -0.21
CA ASN A 129 15.96 -16.53 0.81
C ASN A 129 15.39 -16.71 2.23
N ALA A 130 14.07 -16.55 2.42
CA ALA A 130 13.42 -16.75 3.71
C ALA A 130 13.14 -18.25 3.95
N PRO A 131 13.54 -18.83 5.10
CA PRO A 131 13.42 -20.28 5.35
C PRO A 131 11.97 -20.76 5.47
N THR A 132 11.03 -19.85 5.69
CA THR A 132 9.60 -20.13 5.88
C THR A 132 8.78 -19.90 4.61
N VAL A 133 9.40 -19.46 3.51
CA VAL A 133 8.71 -19.10 2.28
C VAL A 133 9.15 -20.03 1.14
N THR A 134 8.17 -20.69 0.53
CA THR A 134 8.36 -21.43 -0.72
C THR A 134 7.71 -20.65 -1.86
N ILE A 135 8.43 -20.47 -2.97
CA ILE A 135 7.93 -19.81 -4.17
C ILE A 135 7.84 -20.82 -5.32
N LEU A 136 6.66 -20.93 -5.93
CA LEU A 136 6.41 -21.70 -7.14
C LEU A 136 5.98 -20.77 -8.26
N THR A 137 6.69 -20.85 -9.38
CA THR A 137 6.45 -20.10 -10.61
C THR A 137 6.18 -21.09 -11.74
N GLY A 138 5.50 -20.65 -12.80
CA GLY A 138 5.05 -21.57 -13.85
C GLY A 138 3.99 -22.57 -13.34
N VAL A 139 3.28 -22.24 -12.26
CA VAL A 139 2.26 -23.09 -11.63
C VAL A 139 0.96 -22.32 -11.49
N GLU A 140 -0.11 -22.87 -12.03
CA GLU A 140 -1.44 -22.27 -11.99
C GLU A 140 -2.32 -22.93 -10.92
N VAL A 141 -3.07 -22.14 -10.17
CA VAL A 141 -4.17 -22.65 -9.33
C VAL A 141 -5.40 -22.84 -10.21
N THR A 142 -5.90 -24.06 -10.31
CA THR A 142 -7.01 -24.43 -11.20
C THR A 142 -8.32 -24.67 -10.46
N ALA A 143 -8.26 -24.97 -9.16
CA ALA A 143 -9.42 -25.14 -8.29
C ALA A 143 -9.10 -24.66 -6.87
N LEU A 144 -10.13 -24.14 -6.18
CA LEU A 144 -10.10 -23.78 -4.77
C LEU A 144 -11.40 -24.24 -4.13
N ASP A 145 -11.30 -25.22 -3.23
CA ASP A 145 -12.44 -25.85 -2.56
C ASP A 145 -12.44 -25.54 -1.06
N ALA A 146 -13.61 -25.74 -0.44
CA ALA A 146 -13.83 -25.67 1.01
C ALA A 146 -13.21 -24.41 1.66
N PRO A 147 -13.72 -23.19 1.41
CA PRO A 147 -13.10 -21.95 1.89
C PRO A 147 -12.84 -21.85 3.39
N SER A 148 -13.52 -22.63 4.24
CA SER A 148 -13.25 -22.72 5.69
C SER A 148 -12.04 -23.59 6.06
N LYS A 149 -11.62 -24.49 5.16
CA LYS A 149 -10.41 -25.33 5.22
C LYS A 149 -9.84 -25.46 3.80
N PRO A 150 -9.24 -24.37 3.26
CA PRO A 150 -8.94 -24.28 1.85
C PRO A 150 -8.06 -25.42 1.34
N ARG A 151 -8.47 -26.01 0.21
CA ARG A 151 -7.66 -26.94 -0.58
C ARG A 151 -7.52 -26.40 -1.99
N LEU A 152 -6.29 -26.32 -2.50
CA LEU A 152 -6.00 -25.79 -3.82
C LEU A 152 -5.50 -26.89 -4.74
N MET A 153 -6.06 -26.95 -5.94
CA MET A 153 -5.54 -27.78 -7.04
C MET A 153 -4.56 -26.95 -7.85
N LEU A 154 -3.36 -27.48 -8.05
CA LEU A 154 -2.27 -26.84 -8.78
C LEU A 154 -2.03 -27.57 -10.08
N ARG A 155 -1.63 -26.85 -11.12
CA ARG A 155 -1.18 -27.39 -12.40
C ARG A 155 0.17 -26.80 -12.77
N GLU A 156 1.17 -27.64 -13.01
CA GLU A 156 2.44 -27.20 -13.56
C GLU A 156 2.27 -26.91 -15.06
N MET A 157 2.63 -25.71 -15.49
CA MET A 157 2.31 -25.23 -16.84
C MET A 157 3.12 -25.94 -17.93
N SER A 158 4.34 -26.38 -17.62
CA SER A 158 5.23 -27.04 -18.60
C SER A 158 4.88 -28.50 -18.87
N THR A 159 4.35 -29.21 -17.88
CA THR A 159 4.07 -30.67 -17.94
C THR A 159 2.57 -30.97 -18.03
N GLY A 160 1.73 -30.08 -17.49
CA GLY A 160 0.30 -30.32 -17.30
C GLY A 160 0.00 -31.18 -16.07
N ASP A 161 1.02 -31.57 -15.30
CA ASP A 161 0.84 -32.36 -14.09
C ASP A 161 0.02 -31.59 -13.05
N THR A 162 -0.75 -32.33 -12.26
CA THR A 162 -1.62 -31.73 -11.25
C THR A 162 -1.34 -32.30 -9.87
N THR A 163 -1.44 -31.45 -8.86
CA THR A 163 -1.30 -31.82 -7.46
C THR A 163 -2.25 -30.99 -6.60
N ALA A 164 -2.32 -31.28 -5.30
CA ALA A 164 -3.16 -30.55 -4.37
C ALA A 164 -2.40 -30.20 -3.10
N VAL A 165 -2.65 -29.01 -2.56
CA VAL A 165 -2.11 -28.54 -1.28
C VAL A 165 -3.25 -28.11 -0.35
N ASN A 166 -3.04 -28.25 0.96
CA ASN A 166 -3.94 -27.71 1.97
C ASN A 166 -3.36 -26.42 2.54
N ALA A 167 -4.24 -25.50 2.91
CA ALA A 167 -3.84 -24.28 3.58
C ALA A 167 -4.71 -24.01 4.81
N THR A 168 -4.13 -23.40 5.85
CA THR A 168 -4.96 -22.81 6.91
C THR A 168 -5.67 -21.56 6.37
N TYR A 169 -4.94 -20.71 5.64
CA TYR A 169 -5.46 -19.51 4.99
C TYR A 169 -4.99 -19.39 3.53
N VAL A 170 -5.79 -18.73 2.70
CA VAL A 170 -5.43 -18.37 1.32
C VAL A 170 -5.54 -16.86 1.14
N VAL A 171 -4.57 -16.26 0.45
CA VAL A 171 -4.65 -14.84 0.06
C VAL A 171 -4.56 -14.73 -1.47
N GLY A 172 -5.67 -14.34 -2.10
CA GLY A 172 -5.75 -14.05 -3.53
C GLY A 172 -5.18 -12.66 -3.83
N CYS A 173 -3.99 -12.65 -4.45
CA CYS A 173 -3.28 -11.48 -4.96
C CYS A 173 -3.13 -11.57 -6.50
N ASP A 174 -4.05 -12.26 -7.16
CA ASP A 174 -4.02 -12.71 -8.56
C ASP A 174 -4.61 -11.69 -9.54
N GLY A 175 -4.68 -10.42 -9.13
CA GLY A 175 -4.94 -9.28 -10.01
C GLY A 175 -6.41 -9.04 -10.35
N GLY A 176 -6.67 -8.10 -11.27
CA GLY A 176 -8.04 -7.68 -11.60
C GLY A 176 -8.94 -8.79 -12.15
N ASN A 177 -8.34 -9.74 -12.87
CA ASN A 177 -8.97 -10.97 -13.34
C ASN A 177 -8.82 -12.12 -12.34
N SER A 178 -8.84 -11.84 -11.04
CA SER A 178 -8.70 -12.81 -9.95
C SER A 178 -9.57 -14.06 -10.16
N PHE A 179 -8.90 -15.21 -10.27
CA PHE A 179 -9.49 -16.54 -10.17
C PHE A 179 -10.10 -16.73 -8.79
N VAL A 180 -9.36 -16.39 -7.73
CA VAL A 180 -9.81 -16.59 -6.34
C VAL A 180 -11.13 -15.87 -6.09
N ARG A 181 -11.24 -14.58 -6.47
CA ARG A 181 -12.48 -13.79 -6.31
C ARG A 181 -13.66 -14.45 -7.03
N ARG A 182 -13.48 -14.86 -8.29
CA ARG A 182 -14.53 -15.51 -9.08
C ARG A 182 -14.97 -16.84 -8.50
N THR A 183 -14.02 -17.65 -8.02
CA THR A 183 -14.33 -18.95 -7.38
C THR A 183 -15.10 -18.76 -6.07
N LEU A 184 -14.88 -17.65 -5.36
CA LEU A 184 -15.68 -17.29 -4.18
C LEU A 184 -17.04 -16.67 -4.52
N GLU A 185 -17.32 -16.43 -5.80
CA GLU A 185 -18.52 -15.75 -6.32
C GLU A 185 -18.69 -14.33 -5.76
N ILE A 186 -17.57 -13.62 -5.58
CA ILE A 186 -17.58 -12.25 -5.06
C ILE A 186 -17.65 -11.26 -6.22
N GLY A 187 -18.69 -10.42 -6.22
CA GLY A 187 -18.90 -9.37 -7.20
C GLY A 187 -18.03 -8.13 -6.96
N PHE A 188 -18.12 -7.20 -7.90
CA PHE A 188 -17.58 -5.85 -7.76
C PHE A 188 -18.71 -4.83 -7.70
N GLU A 189 -18.59 -3.89 -6.78
CA GLU A 189 -19.30 -2.63 -6.83
C GLU A 189 -18.55 -1.67 -7.75
N ASP A 190 -19.26 -1.08 -8.71
CA ASP A 190 -18.74 -0.10 -9.66
C ASP A 190 -18.96 1.33 -9.15
N LEU A 191 -17.88 2.09 -9.04
CA LEU A 191 -17.87 3.51 -8.65
C LEU A 191 -17.94 4.46 -9.85
N LEU A 192 -18.29 3.94 -11.03
CA LEU A 192 -18.60 4.68 -12.25
C LEU A 192 -17.41 5.48 -12.79
N PHE A 193 -16.27 4.81 -12.92
CA PHE A 193 -15.13 5.34 -13.67
C PHE A 193 -14.58 4.25 -14.56
N ASP A 194 -14.56 4.51 -15.87
CA ASP A 194 -14.18 3.53 -16.87
C ASP A 194 -13.54 4.24 -18.08
N GLN A 195 -12.21 4.34 -18.09
CA GLN A 195 -11.49 5.14 -19.09
C GLN A 195 -10.34 4.36 -19.75
N PRO A 196 -10.32 4.24 -21.08
CA PRO A 196 -9.21 3.66 -21.82
C PRO A 196 -8.07 4.67 -22.02
N TRP A 197 -6.83 4.23 -21.76
CA TRP A 197 -5.62 5.03 -21.88
C TRP A 197 -4.51 4.22 -22.53
N LEU A 198 -3.76 4.87 -23.42
CA LEU A 198 -2.48 4.38 -23.91
C LEU A 198 -1.37 4.86 -22.97
N VAL A 199 -0.53 3.95 -22.50
CA VAL A 199 0.67 4.27 -21.73
C VAL A 199 1.90 3.96 -22.57
N ILE A 200 2.80 4.92 -22.67
CA ILE A 200 4.07 4.81 -23.39
C ILE A 200 5.19 5.13 -22.40
N ASP A 201 6.09 4.16 -22.17
CA ASP A 201 7.35 4.42 -21.49
C ASP A 201 8.48 4.47 -22.49
N VAL A 202 9.35 5.46 -22.34
CA VAL A 202 10.52 5.64 -23.19
C VAL A 202 11.79 5.76 -22.35
N VAL A 203 12.90 5.37 -22.96
CA VAL A 203 14.26 5.61 -22.48
C VAL A 203 14.82 6.75 -23.32
N LEU A 204 15.10 7.90 -22.71
CA LEU A 204 15.71 9.02 -23.43
C LEU A 204 17.17 8.70 -23.79
N GLY A 205 17.62 9.17 -24.97
CA GLY A 205 19.01 9.10 -25.37
C GLY A 205 19.93 10.02 -24.54
N GLU A 206 21.22 10.02 -24.87
CA GLU A 206 22.23 10.82 -24.15
C GLU A 206 22.16 12.32 -24.47
N GLU A 207 21.60 12.67 -25.63
CA GLU A 207 21.35 14.07 -25.98
C GLU A 207 20.19 14.62 -25.15
N GLY A 208 20.44 15.71 -24.42
CA GLY A 208 19.41 16.34 -23.59
C GLY A 208 18.22 16.84 -24.41
N VAL A 209 17.02 16.49 -23.96
CA VAL A 209 15.76 17.01 -24.50
C VAL A 209 15.16 18.00 -23.51
N ASP A 210 14.65 19.13 -24.00
CA ASP A 210 13.90 20.09 -23.17
C ASP A 210 12.51 19.51 -22.84
N LEU A 211 12.37 18.98 -21.63
CA LEU A 211 11.15 18.36 -21.11
C LEU A 211 10.75 18.99 -19.77
N PRO A 212 9.46 18.89 -19.37
CA PRO A 212 9.02 19.33 -18.06
C PRO A 212 9.85 18.71 -16.93
N GLN A 213 10.18 19.52 -15.93
CA GLN A 213 10.89 19.06 -14.72
C GLN A 213 9.94 18.53 -13.64
N THR A 214 8.64 18.79 -13.82
CA THR A 214 7.52 18.34 -12.98
C THR A 214 6.76 17.21 -13.67
N ASN A 215 5.96 16.49 -12.90
CA ASN A 215 4.91 15.66 -13.47
C ASN A 215 3.78 16.59 -13.95
N VAL A 216 3.19 16.31 -15.11
CA VAL A 216 2.18 17.20 -15.69
C VAL A 216 0.94 16.41 -16.08
N GLN A 217 -0.21 16.86 -15.60
CA GLN A 217 -1.53 16.46 -16.03
C GLN A 217 -2.03 17.52 -17.01
N PHE A 218 -1.98 17.23 -18.30
CA PHE A 218 -2.45 18.13 -19.35
C PHE A 218 -3.95 17.96 -19.52
N CYS A 219 -4.70 18.91 -18.98
CA CYS A 219 -6.15 18.96 -19.04
C CYS A 219 -6.64 19.55 -20.39
N ASN A 220 -6.12 19.01 -21.49
CA ASN A 220 -6.45 19.44 -22.85
C ASN A 220 -7.70 18.70 -23.35
N PRO A 221 -8.84 19.37 -23.60
CA PRO A 221 -10.06 18.69 -24.01
C PRO A 221 -9.92 17.94 -25.35
N ALA A 222 -9.01 18.37 -26.24
CA ALA A 222 -8.76 17.68 -27.50
C ALA A 222 -8.14 16.28 -27.29
N ARG A 223 -7.33 16.12 -26.23
CA ARG A 223 -6.79 14.84 -25.77
C ARG A 223 -6.13 15.02 -24.40
N PRO A 224 -6.79 14.61 -23.32
CA PRO A 224 -6.17 14.59 -22.00
C PRO A 224 -4.96 13.66 -21.99
N HIS A 225 -3.88 14.09 -21.35
CA HIS A 225 -2.67 13.29 -21.26
C HIS A 225 -1.82 13.64 -20.04
N THR A 226 -0.93 12.72 -19.69
CA THR A 226 -0.05 12.80 -18.54
C THR A 226 1.39 12.69 -19.00
N PHE A 227 2.29 13.45 -18.37
CA PHE A 227 3.73 13.27 -18.42
C PHE A 227 4.26 12.97 -17.02
N VAL A 228 5.07 11.91 -16.88
CA VAL A 228 5.69 11.51 -15.61
C VAL A 228 7.21 11.39 -15.76
N VAL A 229 7.92 11.99 -14.81
CA VAL A 229 9.37 11.87 -14.66
C VAL A 229 9.66 10.61 -13.82
N LEU A 230 10.29 9.62 -14.46
CA LEU A 230 10.67 8.34 -13.83
C LEU A 230 12.18 8.34 -13.50
N PRO A 231 12.68 7.33 -12.75
CA PRO A 231 14.09 7.25 -12.39
C PRO A 231 15.02 7.26 -13.61
N GLY A 232 16.15 7.97 -13.49
CA GLY A 232 17.13 8.11 -14.57
C GLY A 232 16.59 8.83 -15.81
N ASN A 233 16.83 8.24 -16.98
CA ASN A 233 16.41 8.73 -18.29
C ASN A 233 15.02 8.23 -18.71
N LEU A 234 14.28 7.56 -17.83
CA LEU A 234 12.94 7.07 -18.12
C LEU A 234 11.90 8.17 -18.08
N ARG A 235 11.00 8.19 -19.05
CA ARG A 235 9.82 9.08 -19.06
C ARG A 235 8.59 8.31 -19.47
N ARG A 236 7.45 8.71 -18.91
CA ARG A 236 6.14 8.15 -19.25
C ARG A 236 5.25 9.21 -19.84
N TRP A 237 4.57 8.85 -20.92
CA TRP A 237 3.36 9.52 -21.36
C TRP A 237 2.16 8.60 -21.20
N GLU A 238 1.04 9.18 -20.81
CA GLU A 238 -0.24 8.49 -20.80
C GLU A 238 -1.21 9.34 -21.62
N PHE A 239 -1.86 8.77 -22.61
CA PHE A 239 -2.83 9.46 -23.47
C PHE A 239 -4.19 8.83 -23.28
N MET A 240 -5.20 9.65 -22.98
CA MET A 240 -6.58 9.19 -23.02
C MET A 240 -6.92 8.77 -24.46
N MET A 241 -7.54 7.60 -24.61
CA MET A 241 -8.08 7.17 -25.90
C MET A 241 -9.41 7.89 -26.16
N LEU A 242 -9.57 8.43 -27.36
CA LEU A 242 -10.79 9.13 -27.76
C LEU A 242 -11.85 8.13 -28.26
N PRO A 243 -13.14 8.52 -28.23
CA PRO A 243 -14.21 7.69 -28.80
C PRO A 243 -13.91 7.31 -30.26
N GLY A 244 -14.01 6.01 -30.57
CA GLY A 244 -13.75 5.46 -31.90
C GLY A 244 -12.31 4.98 -32.13
N GLU A 245 -11.36 5.30 -31.26
CA GLU A 245 -10.00 4.75 -31.35
C GLU A 245 -9.95 3.31 -30.83
N THR A 246 -9.20 2.44 -31.52
CA THR A 246 -8.94 1.08 -31.06
C THR A 246 -7.55 0.93 -30.44
N ALA A 247 -7.40 -0.10 -29.60
CA ALA A 247 -6.11 -0.42 -29.00
C ALA A 247 -5.06 -0.78 -30.05
N GLU A 248 -5.47 -1.48 -31.12
CA GLU A 248 -4.56 -1.90 -32.20
C GLU A 248 -4.01 -0.71 -32.98
N GLU A 249 -4.87 0.24 -33.36
CA GLU A 249 -4.46 1.43 -34.11
C GLU A 249 -3.56 2.36 -33.27
N ILE A 250 -3.92 2.62 -32.02
CA ILE A 250 -3.20 3.60 -31.20
C ILE A 250 -1.82 3.09 -30.73
N ASN A 251 -1.62 1.77 -30.69
CA ASN A 251 -0.32 1.16 -30.39
C ASN A 251 0.60 1.04 -31.62
N GLN A 252 0.18 1.47 -32.81
CA GLN A 252 1.07 1.46 -33.98
C GLN A 252 2.24 2.44 -33.75
N PRO A 253 3.50 2.07 -34.09
CA PRO A 253 4.67 2.91 -33.87
C PRO A 253 4.55 4.32 -34.46
N GLU A 254 3.97 4.46 -35.65
CA GLU A 254 3.76 5.74 -36.31
C GLU A 254 2.84 6.64 -35.49
N ARG A 255 1.77 6.06 -34.95
CA ARG A 255 0.79 6.78 -34.13
C ARG A 255 1.38 7.18 -32.77
N ILE A 256 2.20 6.32 -32.17
CA ILE A 256 2.92 6.63 -30.93
C ILE A 256 3.85 7.82 -31.15
N TRP A 257 4.66 7.82 -32.22
CA TRP A 257 5.57 8.92 -32.51
C TRP A 257 4.84 10.22 -32.88
N GLU A 258 3.69 10.14 -33.54
CA GLU A 258 2.83 11.31 -33.78
C GLU A 258 2.38 11.94 -32.46
N LEU A 259 1.90 11.13 -31.50
CA LEU A 259 1.48 11.60 -30.18
C LEU A 259 2.64 12.21 -29.38
N LEU A 260 3.85 11.65 -29.50
CA LEU A 260 5.05 12.12 -28.79
C LEU A 260 5.71 13.35 -29.44
N SER A 261 5.39 13.65 -30.71
CA SER A 261 6.05 14.70 -31.51
C SER A 261 6.09 16.11 -30.89
N PRO A 262 5.17 16.54 -30.00
CA PRO A 262 5.30 17.82 -29.31
C PRO A 262 6.49 17.90 -28.35
N TRP A 263 7.04 16.76 -27.92
CA TRP A 263 8.10 16.68 -26.91
C TRP A 263 9.38 16.04 -27.43
N ILE A 264 9.28 14.97 -28.19
CA ILE A 264 10.43 14.17 -28.64
C ILE A 264 10.24 13.64 -30.06
N LYS A 265 11.35 13.49 -30.78
CA LYS A 265 11.41 12.94 -32.14
C LYS A 265 11.98 11.52 -32.14
N PRO A 266 11.68 10.70 -33.18
CA PRO A 266 12.38 9.45 -33.41
C PRO A 266 13.90 9.65 -33.40
N GLY A 267 14.62 8.76 -32.70
CA GLY A 267 16.08 8.84 -32.50
C GLY A 267 16.53 9.59 -31.25
N GLN A 268 15.67 10.41 -30.63
CA GLN A 268 15.97 11.04 -29.33
C GLN A 268 15.61 10.16 -28.13
N ALA A 269 14.83 9.11 -28.35
CA ALA A 269 14.41 8.15 -27.34
C ALA A 269 14.11 6.78 -27.97
N GLU A 270 14.15 5.74 -27.15
CA GLU A 270 13.67 4.40 -27.48
C GLU A 270 12.35 4.14 -26.76
N ILE A 271 11.35 3.61 -27.47
CA ILE A 271 10.10 3.16 -26.85
C ILE A 271 10.41 1.85 -26.12
N TRP A 272 10.39 1.89 -24.78
CA TRP A 272 10.55 0.69 -23.98
C TRP A 272 9.26 -0.13 -23.97
N ARG A 273 8.11 0.53 -23.89
CA ARG A 273 6.82 -0.13 -24.07
C ARG A 273 5.72 0.83 -24.52
N SER A 274 4.70 0.24 -25.14
CA SER A 274 3.38 0.83 -25.28
C SER A 274 2.32 -0.20 -24.88
N ALA A 275 1.30 0.23 -24.14
CA ALA A 275 0.19 -0.64 -23.80
C ALA A 275 -1.07 0.16 -23.50
N THR A 276 -2.21 -0.36 -23.93
CA THR A 276 -3.52 0.21 -23.61
C THR A 276 -4.14 -0.47 -22.40
N TYR A 277 -4.60 0.33 -21.46
CA TYR A 277 -5.29 -0.11 -20.26
C TYR A 277 -6.66 0.54 -20.19
N ARG A 278 -7.65 -0.23 -19.72
CA ARG A 278 -8.93 0.33 -19.31
C ARG A 278 -8.92 0.44 -17.79
N PHE A 279 -9.01 1.65 -17.29
CA PHE A 279 -8.97 1.92 -15.87
C PHE A 279 -10.38 1.94 -15.30
N HIS A 280 -10.60 1.09 -14.31
CA HIS A 280 -11.86 0.97 -13.61
C HIS A 280 -11.77 1.52 -12.19
N ALA A 281 -12.90 1.93 -11.62
CA ALA A 281 -13.05 2.17 -10.19
C ALA A 281 -13.98 1.11 -9.59
N LEU A 282 -13.40 -0.01 -9.14
CA LEU A 282 -14.14 -1.17 -8.64
C LEU A 282 -13.73 -1.50 -7.20
N VAL A 283 -14.68 -1.95 -6.38
CA VAL A 283 -14.42 -2.44 -5.02
C VAL A 283 -15.19 -3.73 -4.80
N ALA A 284 -14.53 -4.78 -4.34
CA ALA A 284 -15.14 -6.08 -4.09
C ALA A 284 -16.20 -5.96 -2.98
N GLU A 285 -17.30 -6.68 -3.15
CA GLU A 285 -18.42 -6.67 -2.20
C GLU A 285 -18.02 -7.25 -0.83
N SER A 286 -17.09 -8.20 -0.83
CA SER A 286 -16.44 -8.75 0.36
C SER A 286 -14.98 -9.07 0.07
N TRP A 287 -14.13 -8.98 1.08
CA TRP A 287 -12.68 -9.19 1.01
C TRP A 287 -12.25 -10.49 1.68
N ARG A 288 -13.20 -11.23 2.28
CA ARG A 288 -12.98 -12.49 2.99
C ARG A 288 -14.18 -13.43 2.85
N LYS A 289 -13.92 -14.71 2.58
CA LYS A 289 -14.91 -15.80 2.71
C LYS A 289 -14.28 -16.99 3.42
N GLY A 290 -14.67 -17.23 4.66
CA GLY A 290 -14.04 -18.24 5.52
C GLY A 290 -12.57 -17.89 5.80
N ASN A 291 -11.66 -18.75 5.35
CA ASN A 291 -10.22 -18.58 5.48
C ASN A 291 -9.54 -18.11 4.18
N VAL A 292 -10.32 -17.67 3.21
CA VAL A 292 -9.81 -17.11 1.95
C VAL A 292 -9.99 -15.59 1.96
N PHE A 293 -8.91 -14.86 1.71
CA PHE A 293 -8.84 -13.40 1.66
C PHE A 293 -8.49 -12.95 0.25
N LEU A 294 -8.87 -11.73 -0.09
CA LEU A 294 -8.46 -11.05 -1.32
C LEU A 294 -7.61 -9.82 -0.95
N ALA A 295 -6.66 -9.42 -1.81
CA ALA A 295 -5.87 -8.20 -1.62
C ALA A 295 -5.42 -7.58 -2.96
N GLY A 296 -5.23 -6.25 -2.98
CA GLY A 296 -4.84 -5.51 -4.19
C GLY A 296 -5.92 -5.54 -5.27
N ASP A 297 -5.52 -5.65 -6.54
CA ASP A 297 -6.44 -5.65 -7.69
C ASP A 297 -7.51 -6.75 -7.66
N ALA A 298 -7.30 -7.82 -6.87
CA ALA A 298 -8.32 -8.83 -6.62
C ALA A 298 -9.51 -8.28 -5.80
N CYS A 299 -9.26 -7.31 -4.92
CA CYS A 299 -10.25 -6.59 -4.10
C CYS A 299 -10.71 -5.27 -4.70
N HIS A 300 -9.85 -4.55 -5.40
CA HIS A 300 -10.18 -3.19 -5.82
C HIS A 300 -9.36 -2.75 -7.01
N MET A 301 -10.00 -2.09 -7.98
CA MET A 301 -9.30 -1.46 -9.10
C MET A 301 -9.46 0.05 -8.94
N THR A 302 -8.34 0.76 -9.05
CA THR A 302 -8.30 2.20 -8.84
C THR A 302 -7.94 2.90 -10.16
N PRO A 303 -8.53 4.07 -10.46
CA PRO A 303 -8.02 4.96 -11.49
C PRO A 303 -6.51 5.22 -11.32
N PRO A 304 -5.75 5.49 -12.40
CA PRO A 304 -4.29 5.59 -12.33
C PRO A 304 -3.83 6.85 -11.60
N PHE A 305 -4.73 7.82 -11.42
CA PHE A 305 -4.43 9.12 -10.82
C PHE A 305 -3.99 8.95 -9.37
N LEU A 306 -2.92 9.67 -9.03
CA LEU A 306 -2.19 9.55 -7.76
C LEU A 306 -1.50 8.19 -7.50
N ALA A 307 -1.47 7.27 -8.47
CA ALA A 307 -0.81 5.97 -8.40
C ALA A 307 -1.09 5.22 -7.07
N GLN A 308 -2.37 4.98 -6.79
CA GLN A 308 -2.83 4.37 -5.54
C GLN A 308 -3.13 2.88 -5.61
N GLY A 309 -3.32 2.26 -6.80
CA GLY A 309 -3.69 0.85 -6.89
C GLY A 309 -2.70 -0.09 -6.18
N MET A 310 -1.44 -0.08 -6.61
CA MET A 310 -0.39 -0.89 -5.97
C MET A 310 -0.15 -0.50 -4.51
N VAL A 311 -0.18 0.80 -4.20
CA VAL A 311 0.02 1.34 -2.85
C VAL A 311 -1.01 0.76 -1.88
N GLN A 312 -2.29 0.82 -2.25
CA GLN A 312 -3.35 0.28 -1.40
C GLN A 312 -3.26 -1.24 -1.30
N GLY A 313 -2.91 -1.95 -2.38
CA GLY A 313 -2.67 -3.39 -2.31
C GLY A 313 -1.55 -3.80 -1.34
N ILE A 314 -0.43 -3.08 -1.33
CA ILE A 314 0.66 -3.31 -0.37
C ILE A 314 0.17 -3.02 1.07
N LYS A 315 -0.57 -1.92 1.28
CA LYS A 315 -1.16 -1.60 2.59
C LYS A 315 -2.19 -2.64 3.06
N ASP A 316 -2.94 -3.24 2.15
CA ASP A 316 -3.84 -4.35 2.46
C ASP A 316 -3.05 -5.53 3.03
N THR A 317 -1.95 -5.89 2.38
CA THR A 317 -1.11 -7.00 2.83
C THR A 317 -0.37 -6.70 4.14
N SER A 318 0.09 -5.47 4.34
CA SER A 318 0.66 -5.03 5.61
C SER A 318 -0.35 -5.14 6.76
N ASN A 319 -1.61 -4.77 6.51
CA ASN A 319 -2.68 -4.90 7.49
C ASN A 319 -3.03 -6.36 7.80
N LEU A 320 -3.07 -7.21 6.77
CA LEU A 320 -3.50 -8.61 6.90
C LEU A 320 -2.42 -9.51 7.51
N ALA A 321 -1.14 -9.33 7.16
CA ALA A 321 -0.06 -10.23 7.52
C ALA A 321 0.08 -10.43 9.04
N TRP A 322 0.14 -9.34 9.80
CA TRP A 322 0.29 -9.41 11.25
C TRP A 322 -0.95 -10.01 11.93
N LYS A 323 -2.15 -9.76 11.38
CA LYS A 323 -3.41 -10.33 11.90
C LYS A 323 -3.44 -11.84 11.72
N ILE A 324 -3.05 -12.34 10.53
CA ILE A 324 -2.89 -13.78 10.28
C ILE A 324 -1.88 -14.39 11.24
N ALA A 325 -0.69 -13.80 11.35
CA ALA A 325 0.34 -14.30 12.25
C ALA A 325 -0.15 -14.34 13.71
N ARG A 326 -0.85 -13.30 14.17
CA ARG A 326 -1.40 -13.23 15.53
C ARG A 326 -2.43 -14.33 15.78
N VAL A 327 -3.34 -14.60 14.84
CA VAL A 327 -4.32 -15.68 14.98
C VAL A 327 -3.65 -17.06 14.95
N LEU A 328 -2.65 -17.27 14.09
CA LEU A 328 -1.85 -18.50 14.08
C LEU A 328 -1.08 -18.73 15.38
N GLN A 329 -0.72 -17.67 16.09
CA GLN A 329 -0.11 -17.70 17.43
C GLN A 329 -1.13 -17.84 18.57
N GLY A 330 -2.39 -18.12 18.25
CA GLY A 330 -3.46 -18.30 19.24
C GLY A 330 -4.17 -17.00 19.63
N GLY A 331 -4.15 -15.96 18.80
CA GLY A 331 -5.05 -14.81 18.94
C GLY A 331 -6.49 -15.13 18.50
N PRO A 332 -7.46 -14.25 18.80
CA PRO A 332 -8.87 -14.49 18.48
C PRO A 332 -9.12 -14.42 16.97
N ALA A 333 -9.85 -15.41 16.43
CA ALA A 333 -10.13 -15.49 14.99
C ALA A 333 -10.93 -14.29 14.43
N THR A 334 -11.69 -13.61 15.28
CA THR A 334 -12.44 -12.38 14.95
C THR A 334 -11.53 -11.21 14.58
N LEU A 335 -10.24 -11.26 14.97
CA LEU A 335 -9.26 -10.26 14.55
C LEU A 335 -9.16 -10.17 13.02
N LEU A 336 -9.33 -11.29 12.32
CA LEU A 336 -9.26 -11.33 10.86
C LEU A 336 -10.45 -10.64 10.18
N ASP A 337 -11.59 -10.48 10.87
CA ASP A 337 -12.75 -9.74 10.34
C ASP A 337 -12.46 -8.24 10.23
N THR A 338 -11.56 -7.74 11.07
CA THR A 338 -11.16 -6.33 11.07
C THR A 338 -10.41 -5.92 9.79
N TYR A 339 -9.88 -6.87 9.02
CA TYR A 339 -9.21 -6.59 7.74
C TYR A 339 -10.16 -5.88 6.77
N GLU A 340 -11.34 -6.46 6.53
CA GLU A 340 -12.35 -5.85 5.64
C GLU A 340 -12.92 -4.56 6.26
N GLN A 341 -13.22 -4.58 7.57
CA GLN A 341 -13.77 -3.44 8.29
C GLN A 341 -12.87 -2.19 8.18
N GLU A 342 -11.55 -2.38 8.21
CA GLU A 342 -10.58 -1.29 8.12
C GLU A 342 -10.31 -0.87 6.68
N ARG A 343 -10.03 -1.84 5.81
CA ARG A 343 -9.44 -1.57 4.49
C ARG A 343 -10.49 -1.20 3.45
N ARG A 344 -11.64 -1.88 3.43
CA ARG A 344 -12.66 -1.65 2.39
C ARG A 344 -13.23 -0.21 2.42
N PRO A 345 -13.63 0.36 3.57
CA PRO A 345 -14.11 1.75 3.62
C PRO A 345 -13.03 2.78 3.27
N LEU A 346 -11.80 2.55 3.72
CA LEU A 346 -10.66 3.42 3.43
C LEU A 346 -10.33 3.42 1.93
N VAL A 347 -10.17 2.24 1.33
CA VAL A 347 -9.86 2.11 -0.10
C VAL A 347 -10.99 2.67 -0.96
N ARG A 348 -12.26 2.47 -0.58
CA ARG A 348 -13.39 3.14 -1.25
C ARG A 348 -13.24 4.66 -1.27
N LYS A 349 -12.91 5.28 -0.12
CA LYS A 349 -12.70 6.74 -0.03
C LYS A 349 -11.52 7.18 -0.91
N VAL A 350 -10.41 6.44 -0.88
CA VAL A 350 -9.23 6.70 -1.73
C VAL A 350 -9.62 6.65 -3.21
N ILE A 351 -10.34 5.62 -3.64
CA ILE A 351 -10.79 5.49 -5.03
C ILE A 351 -11.68 6.66 -5.42
N SER A 352 -12.64 7.05 -4.58
CA SER A 352 -13.49 8.22 -4.84
C SER A 352 -12.68 9.51 -5.01
N ILE A 353 -11.64 9.72 -4.20
CA ILE A 353 -10.73 10.88 -4.33
C ILE A 353 -9.98 10.83 -5.65
N THR A 354 -9.38 9.68 -5.99
CA THR A 354 -8.62 9.52 -7.24
C THR A 354 -9.52 9.67 -8.48
N LYS A 355 -10.75 9.14 -8.43
CA LYS A 355 -11.78 9.30 -9.45
C LYS A 355 -12.09 10.78 -9.69
N ASN A 356 -12.42 11.55 -8.65
CA ASN A 356 -12.79 12.96 -8.79
C ASN A 356 -11.63 13.80 -9.36
N LEU A 357 -10.40 13.49 -8.99
CA LEU A 357 -9.21 14.13 -9.57
C LEU A 357 -8.99 13.75 -11.04
N GLY A 358 -9.30 12.51 -11.39
CA GLY A 358 -9.26 11.97 -12.74
C GLY A 358 -10.29 12.59 -13.67
N GLU A 359 -11.53 12.72 -13.22
CA GLU A 359 -12.62 13.34 -13.99
C GLU A 359 -12.28 14.77 -14.41
N ALA A 360 -11.58 15.53 -13.55
CA ALA A 360 -11.11 16.86 -13.90
C ALA A 360 -10.06 16.84 -15.03
N ILE A 361 -9.26 15.78 -15.16
CA ILE A 361 -8.27 15.62 -16.23
C ILE A 361 -8.97 15.16 -17.51
N CYS A 362 -9.82 14.14 -17.40
CA CYS A 362 -10.49 13.45 -18.51
C CYS A 362 -11.62 14.26 -19.20
N GLU A 363 -11.90 15.49 -18.78
CA GLU A 363 -12.95 16.30 -19.40
C GLU A 363 -12.55 16.72 -20.82
N ILE A 364 -13.27 16.17 -21.81
CA ILE A 364 -13.06 16.38 -23.25
C ILE A 364 -14.06 17.35 -23.88
N ASP A 365 -15.14 17.70 -23.17
CA ASP A 365 -16.08 18.70 -23.63
C ASP A 365 -15.51 20.10 -23.44
N GLU A 366 -15.45 20.88 -24.51
CA GLU A 366 -14.76 22.17 -24.52
C GLU A 366 -15.40 23.19 -23.56
N GLU A 367 -16.73 23.24 -23.48
CA GLU A 367 -17.44 24.17 -22.61
C GLU A 367 -17.23 23.81 -21.13
N ARG A 368 -17.37 22.53 -20.78
CA ARG A 368 -17.12 22.05 -19.41
C ARG A 368 -15.65 22.19 -19.03
N ALA A 369 -14.72 21.91 -19.93
CA ALA A 369 -13.30 22.11 -19.71
C ALA A 369 -12.97 23.59 -19.47
N GLN A 370 -13.59 24.51 -20.21
CA GLN A 370 -13.41 25.94 -20.00
C GLN A 370 -13.98 26.41 -18.65
N ALA A 371 -15.16 25.93 -18.26
CA ALA A 371 -15.74 26.22 -16.95
C ALA A 371 -14.84 25.72 -15.80
N ARG A 372 -14.34 24.48 -15.91
CA ARG A 372 -13.34 23.90 -14.99
C ARG A 372 -12.09 24.78 -14.91
N ASN A 373 -11.55 25.20 -16.06
CA ASN A 373 -10.35 26.03 -16.11
C ASN A 373 -10.56 27.37 -15.38
N VAL A 374 -11.68 28.05 -15.61
CA VAL A 374 -12.02 29.30 -14.92
C VAL A 374 -12.07 29.10 -13.40
N ALA A 375 -12.78 28.07 -12.94
CA ALA A 375 -12.91 27.77 -11.52
C ALA A 375 -11.56 27.45 -10.86
N MET A 376 -10.73 26.62 -11.50
CA MET A 376 -9.41 26.25 -10.98
C MET A 376 -8.43 27.42 -10.99
N LYS A 377 -8.43 28.26 -12.04
CA LYS A 377 -7.60 29.48 -12.11
C LYS A 377 -7.98 30.47 -11.00
N ALA A 378 -9.27 30.60 -10.67
CA ALA A 378 -9.71 31.43 -9.55
C ALA A 378 -9.13 30.93 -8.21
N LEU A 379 -9.17 29.62 -7.96
CA LEU A 379 -8.55 29.02 -6.76
C LEU A 379 -7.03 29.25 -6.71
N VAL A 380 -6.34 29.18 -7.85
CA VAL A 380 -4.90 29.50 -7.94
C VAL A 380 -4.64 30.97 -7.59
N ALA A 381 -5.44 31.90 -8.14
CA ALA A 381 -5.32 33.33 -7.85
C ALA A 381 -5.60 33.67 -6.37
N GLU A 382 -6.46 32.89 -5.70
CA GLU A 382 -6.73 32.98 -4.26
C GLU A 382 -5.67 32.30 -3.37
N GLY A 383 -4.61 31.71 -3.95
CA GLY A 383 -3.59 30.96 -3.20
C GLY A 383 -4.04 29.57 -2.73
N LYS A 384 -5.20 29.08 -3.18
CA LYS A 384 -5.77 27.76 -2.87
C LYS A 384 -5.51 26.70 -3.95
N GLY A 385 -4.66 27.03 -4.94
CA GLY A 385 -4.30 26.14 -6.04
C GLY A 385 -3.25 25.08 -5.71
N THR A 386 -2.63 25.17 -4.52
CA THR A 386 -1.57 24.24 -4.09
C THR A 386 -2.10 23.30 -3.01
N VAL A 387 -1.88 22.00 -3.19
CA VAL A 387 -2.31 20.96 -2.24
C VAL A 387 -1.12 20.10 -1.85
N VAL A 388 -0.95 19.84 -0.56
CA VAL A 388 0.03 18.85 -0.08
C VAL A 388 -0.56 17.46 -0.29
N ARG A 389 0.14 16.61 -1.05
CA ARG A 389 -0.39 15.32 -1.53
C ARG A 389 -0.79 14.37 -0.38
N GLN A 390 -0.04 14.38 0.70
CA GLN A 390 -0.20 13.46 1.84
C GLN A 390 -1.42 13.79 2.70
N SER A 391 -1.94 15.02 2.60
CA SER A 391 -3.15 15.44 3.31
C SER A 391 -4.45 14.99 2.61
N LEU A 392 -4.35 14.29 1.48
CA LEU A 392 -5.52 13.88 0.69
C LEU A 392 -6.24 12.66 1.27
N PHE A 393 -5.52 11.72 1.88
CA PHE A 393 -6.09 10.42 2.24
C PHE A 393 -6.50 10.40 3.72
N PRO A 394 -7.71 9.90 4.04
CA PRO A 394 -8.19 9.84 5.41
C PRO A 394 -7.52 8.71 6.20
N PRO A 395 -7.53 8.78 7.54
CA PRO A 395 -7.09 7.66 8.39
C PRO A 395 -8.09 6.50 8.36
N ILE A 396 -7.69 5.37 8.94
CA ILE A 396 -8.59 4.27 9.30
C ILE A 396 -9.57 4.76 10.37
N THR A 397 -10.85 4.46 10.23
CA THR A 397 -11.89 4.95 11.16
C THR A 397 -12.60 3.86 11.97
N ASP A 398 -12.32 2.60 11.65
CA ASP A 398 -13.05 1.43 12.14
C ASP A 398 -12.08 0.26 12.39
N GLY A 399 -12.53 -0.80 13.06
CA GLY A 399 -11.70 -1.98 13.36
C GLY A 399 -10.76 -1.77 14.55
N ILE A 400 -9.51 -2.25 14.46
CA ILE A 400 -8.57 -2.23 15.59
C ILE A 400 -7.94 -0.85 15.80
N ILE A 401 -8.73 0.05 16.36
CA ILE A 401 -8.33 1.35 16.87
C ILE A 401 -8.99 1.60 18.24
N GLY A 402 -8.44 2.54 19.00
CA GLY A 402 -9.00 2.99 20.27
C GLY A 402 -10.13 4.00 20.04
N PHE A 403 -11.09 3.99 20.94
CA PHE A 403 -12.23 4.91 20.97
C PHE A 403 -12.30 5.64 22.31
N GLN A 404 -12.83 6.85 22.28
CA GLN A 404 -13.19 7.63 23.47
C GLN A 404 -14.52 7.12 24.04
N GLY A 405 -14.84 7.48 25.28
CA GLY A 405 -16.10 7.07 25.94
C GLY A 405 -17.37 7.54 25.23
N ASP A 406 -17.29 8.53 24.34
CA ASP A 406 -18.40 9.02 23.52
C ASP A 406 -18.50 8.32 22.14
N GLY A 407 -17.67 7.31 21.89
CA GLY A 407 -17.67 6.52 20.65
C GLY A 407 -16.87 7.12 19.50
N ARG A 408 -16.25 8.30 19.64
CA ARG A 408 -15.34 8.83 18.61
C ARG A 408 -13.99 8.11 18.65
N PRO A 409 -13.26 8.01 17.51
CA PRO A 409 -11.88 7.53 17.52
C PRO A 409 -11.01 8.29 18.53
N ALA A 410 -10.11 7.59 19.21
CA ALA A 410 -9.14 8.20 20.09
C ALA A 410 -8.21 9.16 19.32
N ARG A 411 -7.51 10.03 20.05
CA ARG A 411 -6.60 11.00 19.42
C ARG A 411 -5.55 10.28 18.56
N GLY A 412 -5.38 10.72 17.32
CA GLY A 412 -4.47 10.12 16.34
C GLY A 412 -4.85 8.72 15.85
N ALA A 413 -5.94 8.12 16.35
CA ALA A 413 -6.32 6.75 16.00
C ALA A 413 -6.53 6.59 14.48
N GLY A 414 -5.94 5.54 13.92
CA GLY A 414 -6.00 5.22 12.50
C GLY A 414 -5.05 6.01 11.60
N GLU A 415 -4.33 7.00 12.13
CA GLU A 415 -3.27 7.72 11.40
C GLU A 415 -1.99 6.88 11.34
N ALA A 416 -1.11 7.18 10.38
CA ALA A 416 0.24 6.62 10.38
C ALA A 416 1.07 7.23 11.53
N CYS A 417 1.70 6.39 12.35
CA CYS A 417 2.57 6.85 13.43
C CYS A 417 3.81 7.54 12.84
N PRO A 418 4.23 8.72 13.33
CA PRO A 418 5.47 9.34 12.90
C PRO A 418 6.68 8.42 13.04
N GLN A 419 7.64 8.58 12.15
CA GLN A 419 8.92 7.87 12.17
C GLN A 419 10.05 8.91 12.15
N PRO A 420 10.44 9.43 13.33
CA PRO A 420 11.62 10.27 13.43
C PRO A 420 12.91 9.46 13.28
N ARG A 421 14.02 10.19 13.09
CA ARG A 421 15.35 9.65 13.37
C ARG A 421 15.61 9.73 14.87
N VAL A 422 16.12 8.64 15.43
CA VAL A 422 16.38 8.51 16.86
C VAL A 422 17.79 7.98 17.10
N MET A 423 18.42 8.48 18.14
CA MET A 423 19.67 7.97 18.67
C MET A 423 19.38 6.94 19.76
N ALA A 424 19.96 5.75 19.61
CA ALA A 424 19.97 4.67 20.59
C ALA A 424 21.39 4.09 20.68
N ASP A 425 21.94 3.95 21.90
CA ASP A 425 23.29 3.41 22.14
C ASP A 425 24.39 4.05 21.27
N GLY A 426 24.30 5.38 21.05
CA GLY A 426 25.27 6.15 20.27
C GLY A 426 25.16 5.98 18.74
N LYS A 427 24.13 5.31 18.23
CA LYS A 427 23.87 5.14 16.79
C LYS A 427 22.52 5.75 16.39
N SER A 428 22.43 6.24 15.15
CA SER A 428 21.21 6.81 14.56
C SER A 428 20.42 5.73 13.82
N PHE A 429 19.11 5.68 14.06
CA PHE A 429 18.17 4.75 13.44
C PHE A 429 16.93 5.49 12.94
N LEU A 430 16.24 4.93 11.95
CA LEU A 430 14.83 5.25 11.78
C LEU A 430 14.05 4.51 12.87
N LEU A 431 13.02 5.16 13.45
CA LEU A 431 12.30 4.58 14.58
C LEU A 431 11.79 3.15 14.32
N ASP A 432 11.26 2.86 13.14
CA ASP A 432 10.67 1.54 12.85
C ASP A 432 11.69 0.39 12.91
N ASP A 433 12.99 0.69 12.74
CA ASP A 433 14.08 -0.30 12.86
C ASP A 433 14.19 -0.84 14.30
N LEU A 434 13.73 -0.06 15.29
CA LEU A 434 13.76 -0.42 16.70
C LEU A 434 12.46 -1.11 17.17
N LEU A 435 11.33 -0.77 16.55
CA LEU A 435 10.00 -1.21 17.01
C LEU A 435 9.76 -2.71 16.84
N GLY A 436 10.38 -3.35 15.85
CA GLY A 436 10.12 -4.77 15.52
C GLY A 436 8.69 -4.99 15.01
N HIS A 437 8.17 -6.21 15.10
CA HIS A 437 6.88 -6.59 14.47
C HIS A 437 5.69 -6.65 15.44
N ASP A 438 5.88 -6.28 16.71
CA ASP A 438 4.82 -6.27 17.72
C ASP A 438 4.15 -4.91 17.85
N PHE A 439 3.12 -4.84 18.69
CA PHE A 439 2.61 -3.57 19.19
C PHE A 439 3.71 -2.85 19.98
N ALA A 440 3.72 -1.51 19.90
CA ALA A 440 4.64 -0.67 20.66
C ALA A 440 3.90 0.43 21.42
N ILE A 441 4.44 0.83 22.56
CA ILE A 441 4.05 2.04 23.28
C ILE A 441 5.24 2.97 23.25
N LEU A 442 5.03 4.16 22.69
CA LEU A 442 6.02 5.22 22.65
C LEU A 442 5.57 6.31 23.61
N ALA A 443 6.44 6.72 24.53
CA ALA A 443 6.14 7.78 25.50
C ALA A 443 7.21 8.86 25.48
N LEU A 444 6.79 10.12 25.56
CA LEU A 444 7.63 11.30 25.73
C LEU A 444 7.23 12.01 27.02
N GLY A 445 8.15 12.10 27.98
CA GLY A 445 7.88 12.77 29.27
C GLY A 445 6.80 12.08 30.13
N MET A 446 6.56 10.79 29.92
CA MET A 446 5.71 9.94 30.75
C MET A 446 6.50 8.70 31.17
N ASN A 447 6.58 8.45 32.48
CA ASN A 447 7.10 7.20 33.02
C ASN A 447 5.99 6.17 33.07
N PHE A 448 6.28 4.92 32.71
CA PHE A 448 5.31 3.84 32.86
C PHE A 448 5.31 3.31 34.32
N GLY A 449 4.18 3.36 34.99
CA GLY A 449 3.95 2.67 36.26
C GLY A 449 3.68 1.18 36.07
N ASP A 450 3.51 0.47 37.18
CA ASP A 450 3.39 -1.00 37.19
C ASP A 450 2.17 -1.51 36.41
N THR A 451 1.05 -0.76 36.44
CA THR A 451 -0.17 -1.11 35.71
C THR A 451 0.09 -1.20 34.22
N VAL A 452 0.68 -0.15 33.63
CA VAL A 452 1.00 -0.13 32.18
C VAL A 452 2.06 -1.17 31.85
N ARG A 453 3.11 -1.31 32.67
CA ARG A 453 4.17 -2.31 32.42
C ARG A 453 3.64 -3.75 32.44
N ASN A 454 2.74 -4.07 33.37
CA ASN A 454 2.13 -5.40 33.46
C ASN A 454 1.17 -5.67 32.29
N ARG A 455 0.34 -4.69 31.90
CA ARG A 455 -0.54 -4.80 30.74
C ARG A 455 0.24 -4.98 29.45
N ALA A 456 1.28 -4.17 29.24
CA ALA A 456 2.15 -4.27 28.07
C ALA A 456 2.82 -5.65 27.99
N ARG A 457 3.37 -6.15 29.10
CA ARG A 457 3.97 -7.50 29.16
C ARG A 457 2.97 -8.59 28.80
N TRP A 458 1.75 -8.53 29.33
CA TRP A 458 0.71 -9.52 29.05
C TRP A 458 0.24 -9.48 27.59
N LEU A 459 0.16 -8.29 26.99
CA LEU A 459 -0.21 -8.11 25.59
C LEU A 459 0.92 -8.45 24.61
N GLY A 460 2.17 -8.56 25.08
CA GLY A 460 3.36 -8.66 24.24
C GLY A 460 3.74 -7.34 23.58
N THR A 461 3.35 -6.21 24.18
CA THR A 461 3.61 -4.86 23.68
C THR A 461 4.96 -4.34 24.17
N ARG A 462 5.77 -3.80 23.25
CA ARG A 462 7.10 -3.24 23.56
C ARG A 462 6.99 -1.82 24.08
N LEU A 463 7.83 -1.44 25.03
CA LEU A 463 7.84 -0.10 25.64
C LEU A 463 9.07 0.68 25.19
N PHE A 464 8.86 1.92 24.73
CA PHE A 464 9.92 2.86 24.38
C PHE A 464 9.66 4.21 25.05
N GLU A 465 10.67 4.70 25.78
CA GLU A 465 10.65 6.00 26.43
C GLU A 465 11.59 6.93 25.65
N PHE A 466 11.10 8.11 25.27
CA PHE A 466 11.88 9.20 24.69
C PHE A 466 12.40 10.11 25.82
N GLY A 467 13.70 10.36 25.83
CA GLY A 467 14.40 11.09 26.89
C GLY A 467 14.92 10.20 28.04
N GLY A 468 15.61 10.81 29.01
CA GLY A 468 16.30 10.08 30.09
C GLY A 468 17.66 9.48 29.66
N GLU A 469 18.46 8.98 30.61
CA GLU A 469 19.82 8.48 30.34
C GLU A 469 19.87 7.25 29.41
N ARG A 470 18.78 6.47 29.34
CA ARG A 470 18.70 5.22 28.56
C ARG A 470 17.57 5.20 27.52
N GLY A 471 16.84 6.31 27.37
CA GLY A 471 15.74 6.39 26.41
C GLY A 471 16.21 6.80 25.01
N LEU A 472 15.28 6.77 24.07
CA LEU A 472 15.51 7.23 22.70
C LEU A 472 15.67 8.75 22.70
N ARG A 473 16.67 9.26 21.98
CA ARG A 473 16.80 10.70 21.74
C ARG A 473 16.44 11.02 20.30
N GLU A 474 15.35 11.74 20.11
CA GLU A 474 14.93 12.22 18.80
C GLU A 474 15.90 13.27 18.23
N GLU A 475 16.13 13.27 16.92
CA GLU A 475 17.02 14.21 16.24
C GLU A 475 16.32 15.47 15.71
N ASN A 476 15.01 15.43 15.44
CA ASN A 476 14.33 16.45 14.64
C ASN A 476 12.92 16.84 15.13
N HIS A 477 12.57 16.52 16.37
CA HIS A 477 11.32 16.89 17.07
C HIS A 477 10.00 16.53 16.35
N ILE A 478 10.02 15.69 15.30
CA ILE A 478 8.83 15.26 14.55
C ILE A 478 7.80 14.59 15.46
N PHE A 479 8.23 13.67 16.30
CA PHE A 479 7.36 12.92 17.20
C PHE A 479 6.92 13.76 18.40
N GLU A 480 7.84 14.56 18.95
CA GLU A 480 7.52 15.56 19.99
C GLU A 480 6.45 16.55 19.55
N ASP A 481 6.60 17.16 18.37
CA ASP A 481 5.64 18.12 17.80
C ASP A 481 4.30 17.43 17.53
N TRP A 482 4.32 16.25 16.93
CA TRP A 482 3.11 15.50 16.60
C TRP A 482 2.28 15.10 17.84
N LEU A 483 2.94 14.73 18.94
CA LEU A 483 2.27 14.48 20.23
C LEU A 483 1.75 15.79 20.86
N SER A 484 2.52 16.86 20.77
CA SER A 484 2.17 18.18 21.34
C SER A 484 0.94 18.77 20.67
N GLU A 485 0.82 18.70 19.35
CA GLU A 485 -0.38 19.08 18.58
C GLU A 485 -1.65 18.37 19.05
N ARG A 486 -1.50 17.17 19.64
CA ARG A 486 -2.59 16.33 20.14
C ARG A 486 -2.79 16.43 21.65
N ALA A 487 -1.97 17.23 22.35
CA ALA A 487 -1.91 17.28 23.81
C ALA A 487 -1.75 15.88 24.44
N CYS A 488 -0.90 15.05 23.84
CA CYS A 488 -0.62 13.67 24.27
C CYS A 488 0.82 13.52 24.73
N LYS A 489 1.09 12.46 25.50
CA LYS A 489 2.43 12.09 25.97
C LYS A 489 2.81 10.65 25.62
N ALA A 490 1.84 9.82 25.24
CA ALA A 490 2.09 8.47 24.79
C ALA A 490 1.21 8.08 23.61
N VAL A 491 1.66 7.10 22.84
CA VAL A 491 0.90 6.49 21.74
C VAL A 491 1.07 4.98 21.75
N VAL A 492 -0.03 4.27 21.50
CA VAL A 492 -0.03 2.84 21.22
C VAL A 492 -0.01 2.65 19.70
N VAL A 493 0.99 1.93 19.19
CA VAL A 493 1.26 1.71 17.76
C VAL A 493 1.05 0.24 17.43
N ARG A 494 0.34 -0.02 16.32
CA ARG A 494 0.11 -1.36 15.79
C ARG A 494 1.35 -1.90 15.04
N PRO A 495 1.42 -3.22 14.80
CA PRO A 495 2.47 -3.83 13.97
C PRO A 495 2.62 -3.22 12.58
N ASP A 496 1.51 -2.78 11.97
CA ASP A 496 1.46 -2.11 10.66
C ASP A 496 1.70 -0.60 10.72
N ARG A 497 2.23 -0.10 11.85
CA ARG A 497 2.60 1.31 12.10
C ARG A 497 1.44 2.29 12.10
N VAL A 498 0.22 1.79 12.15
CA VAL A 498 -0.98 2.59 12.39
C VAL A 498 -1.11 2.87 13.90
N VAL A 499 -1.50 4.08 14.24
CA VAL A 499 -1.77 4.47 15.62
C VAL A 499 -3.07 3.81 16.08
N PHE A 500 -3.00 3.04 17.16
CA PHE A 500 -4.19 2.55 17.85
C PHE A 500 -4.87 3.70 18.60
N GLY A 501 -4.11 4.51 19.33
CA GLY A 501 -4.60 5.73 19.99
C GLY A 501 -3.51 6.42 20.81
N CYS A 502 -3.69 7.72 21.07
CA CYS A 502 -2.80 8.53 21.90
C CYS A 502 -3.43 8.84 23.27
N ALA A 503 -2.57 8.97 24.28
CA ALA A 503 -2.93 9.22 25.67
C ALA A 503 -2.19 10.46 26.22
N ALA A 504 -2.90 11.29 27.00
CA ALA A 504 -2.31 12.43 27.73
C ALA A 504 -1.60 12.01 29.02
N ASP A 505 -2.09 10.95 29.66
CA ASP A 505 -1.59 10.46 30.93
C ASP A 505 -1.64 8.92 31.01
N GLU A 506 -1.17 8.39 32.14
CA GLU A 506 -1.10 6.96 32.36
C GLU A 506 -2.49 6.30 32.45
N SER A 507 -3.52 7.02 32.91
CA SER A 507 -4.88 6.49 33.02
C SER A 507 -5.47 6.25 31.64
N GLU A 508 -5.38 7.25 30.76
CA GLU A 508 -5.83 7.10 29.36
C GLU A 508 -5.04 6.01 28.63
N LEU A 509 -3.72 5.92 28.87
CA LEU A 509 -2.90 4.87 28.27
C LEU A 509 -3.35 3.48 28.76
N ALA A 510 -3.65 3.35 30.04
CA ALA A 510 -4.15 2.12 30.62
C ALA A 510 -5.50 1.73 29.98
N GLU A 511 -6.43 2.67 29.81
CA GLU A 511 -7.71 2.43 29.11
C GLU A 511 -7.52 1.97 27.66
N LEU A 512 -6.59 2.58 26.92
CA LEU A 512 -6.25 2.14 25.55
C LEU A 512 -5.73 0.69 25.54
N LEU A 513 -4.93 0.29 26.52
CA LEU A 513 -4.46 -1.09 26.62
C LEU A 513 -5.58 -2.07 26.97
N ASP A 514 -6.56 -1.66 27.78
CA ASP A 514 -7.76 -2.47 28.05
C ASP A 514 -8.63 -2.62 26.79
N GLN A 515 -8.70 -1.60 25.94
CA GLN A 515 -9.37 -1.71 24.64
C GLN A 515 -8.61 -2.62 23.69
N LEU A 516 -7.28 -2.47 23.59
CA LEU A 516 -6.43 -3.32 22.76
C LEU A 516 -6.56 -4.79 23.15
N ALA A 517 -6.59 -5.09 24.45
CA ALA A 517 -6.78 -6.43 24.98
C ALA A 517 -8.02 -7.13 24.41
N ARG A 518 -9.14 -6.42 24.26
CA ARG A 518 -10.38 -6.98 23.72
C ARG A 518 -10.25 -7.46 22.28
N TRP A 519 -9.28 -6.91 21.53
CA TRP A 519 -9.04 -7.25 20.14
C TRP A 519 -8.03 -8.39 19.96
N ILE A 520 -7.02 -8.49 20.83
CA ILE A 520 -5.85 -9.35 20.57
C ILE A 520 -5.59 -10.42 21.63
N ALA A 521 -6.32 -10.39 22.75
CA ALA A 521 -6.21 -11.41 23.80
C ALA A 521 -7.30 -12.46 23.64
N ASN A 522 -6.94 -13.73 23.86
CA ASN A 522 -7.92 -14.79 23.99
C ASN A 522 -8.55 -14.76 25.38
N SER A 523 -9.88 -14.92 25.43
CA SER A 523 -10.66 -15.08 26.66
C SER A 523 -10.17 -16.22 27.55
N ASP A 524 -9.46 -17.21 26.97
CA ASP A 524 -8.97 -18.41 27.65
C ASP A 524 -7.66 -18.19 28.44
N HIS A 525 -6.97 -17.06 28.25
CA HIS A 525 -5.84 -16.68 29.08
C HIS A 525 -6.27 -15.77 30.24
N GLY A 526 -6.97 -16.36 31.20
CA GLY A 526 -7.02 -15.86 32.59
C GLY A 526 -7.53 -14.43 32.77
N VAL A 527 -8.84 -14.26 32.69
CA VAL A 527 -9.66 -13.39 33.57
C VAL A 527 -8.93 -12.18 34.19
N LEU A 528 -9.08 -11.01 33.55
CA LEU A 528 -9.01 -9.69 34.20
C LEU A 528 -10.32 -9.36 34.97
N SER A 529 -11.23 -10.32 35.17
CA SER A 529 -12.55 -10.09 35.77
C SER A 529 -12.56 -10.06 37.31
N THR A 530 -11.43 -9.97 38.01
CA THR A 530 -11.42 -9.92 39.48
C THR A 530 -10.96 -8.60 40.10
N HIS A 531 -10.64 -7.55 39.34
CA HIS A 531 -10.28 -6.25 39.95
C HIS A 531 -10.94 -4.98 39.39
N LEU A 532 -11.90 -5.09 38.46
CA LEU A 532 -12.71 -3.93 38.08
C LEU A 532 -14.16 -4.17 38.47
N GLY A 533 -14.50 -3.69 39.68
CA GLY A 533 -15.88 -3.53 40.11
C GLY A 533 -16.56 -2.46 39.27
N LEU A 534 -17.15 -2.86 38.15
CA LEU A 534 -18.17 -2.09 37.44
C LEU A 534 -19.39 -2.99 37.30
N ARG A 535 -20.43 -2.66 38.08
CA ARG A 535 -21.75 -3.26 37.96
C ARG A 535 -22.37 -2.83 36.63
N GLN A 536 -23.16 -3.76 36.08
CA GLN A 536 -23.93 -3.72 34.83
C GLN A 536 -24.54 -2.37 34.48
#